data_AF-A0A0C1NFG4-F1
#
_entry.id   AF-A0A0C1NFG4-F1
#
_cell.length_a   1.000
_cell.length_b   1.000
_cell.length_c   1.000
_cell.angle_alpha   90.00
_cell.angle_beta   90.00
_cell.angle_gamma   90.00
#
_symmetry.space_group_name_H-M   'P 1'
#
loop_
_entity.id
_entity.type
_entity.pdbx_description
1 polymer ?
#
loop_
_entity_poly.entity_id
_entity_poly.type
_entity_poly.pdbx_seq_one_letter_code
_entity_poly.pdbx_strand_id
1 'polypeptide(L)'
;MKYVGTFNLALVTIASLLLPILDARAQEKIIEPKKLTNNLTNIPTLSLQEQVCPSSKLLPKRSFETAKYRVYICRGEKAGSLGYYVRISKSDGGKTTIPVTQVNGETYVAIKEELAHVITPYELIAVKQGRLILKERVKSAFKGDGQALTKNCPPGQNTLVEAETTGFLVYICGKEVPDSYISIAKNGNSAIALPLQKDNSQSGENTQYLAINGNVHYILNRNVFRVIEDGRTIVKEKVINWN
;
A
#
# COMPACT_ATOMS: atom_id res chain seq x y z
N MET A 1 47.75 -43.01 -19.10
CA MET A 1 49.03 -42.98 -18.36
C MET A 1 48.80 -42.25 -17.04
N LYS A 2 49.20 -42.86 -15.92
CA LYS A 2 49.09 -42.38 -14.53
C LYS A 2 50.19 -41.37 -14.21
N TYR A 3 49.91 -40.42 -13.30
CA TYR A 3 50.78 -39.84 -12.24
C TYR A 3 49.91 -38.79 -11.51
N VAL A 4 49.41 -38.95 -10.28
CA VAL A 4 49.97 -39.16 -8.92
C VAL A 4 50.87 -38.02 -8.43
N GLY A 5 50.45 -37.37 -7.34
CA GLY A 5 51.24 -36.46 -6.49
C GLY A 5 50.32 -35.65 -5.55
N THR A 6 49.85 -36.21 -4.43
CA THR A 6 50.42 -36.22 -3.06
C THR A 6 50.13 -34.99 -2.20
N PHE A 7 49.53 -35.30 -1.04
CA PHE A 7 49.17 -34.52 0.14
C PHE A 7 50.28 -33.61 0.70
N ASN A 8 49.87 -32.53 1.38
CA ASN A 8 50.47 -32.16 2.67
C ASN A 8 49.41 -31.58 3.62
N LEU A 9 49.28 -32.24 4.77
CA LEU A 9 48.56 -31.83 5.97
C LEU A 9 49.46 -30.91 6.80
N ALA A 10 48.91 -29.87 7.42
CA ALA A 10 49.53 -29.26 8.60
C ALA A 10 48.45 -28.94 9.64
N LEU A 11 48.45 -29.77 10.68
CA LEU A 11 47.81 -29.58 11.98
C LEU A 11 48.70 -28.63 12.80
N VAL A 12 48.12 -27.55 13.35
CA VAL A 12 48.65 -26.93 14.58
C VAL A 12 47.49 -26.67 15.53
N THR A 13 47.41 -27.55 16.53
CA THR A 13 46.71 -27.36 17.80
C THR A 13 47.58 -26.54 18.76
N ILE A 14 46.94 -25.93 19.77
CA ILE A 14 47.34 -25.69 21.19
C ILE A 14 46.65 -24.37 21.61
N ALA A 15 45.53 -24.39 22.35
CA ALA A 15 45.30 -24.71 23.76
C ALA A 15 45.10 -23.43 24.61
N SER A 16 43.83 -23.25 25.00
CA SER A 16 43.32 -22.88 26.32
C SER A 16 44.14 -21.98 27.25
N LEU A 17 43.57 -20.82 27.61
CA LEU A 17 43.64 -20.29 28.98
C LEU A 17 42.29 -19.72 29.41
N LEU A 18 41.95 -20.00 30.66
CA LEU A 18 40.66 -19.86 31.34
C LEU A 18 40.37 -18.42 31.83
N LEU A 19 39.10 -18.02 31.64
CA LEU A 19 38.14 -17.27 32.50
C LEU A 19 38.65 -16.53 33.77
N PRO A 20 38.04 -15.36 34.12
CA PRO A 20 36.80 -15.41 34.91
C PRO A 20 35.69 -14.41 34.52
N ILE A 21 34.48 -14.96 34.41
CA ILE A 21 33.22 -14.57 35.07
C ILE A 21 33.12 -13.10 35.54
N LEU A 22 32.22 -12.33 34.90
CA LEU A 22 31.50 -11.25 35.55
C LEU A 22 30.00 -11.51 35.47
N ASP A 23 29.47 -11.71 36.67
CA ASP A 23 28.11 -11.98 37.10
C ASP A 23 27.24 -10.74 36.84
N ALA A 24 26.34 -10.82 35.85
CA ALA A 24 25.27 -9.84 35.69
C ALA A 24 23.94 -10.55 35.95
N ARG A 25 23.59 -10.61 37.23
CA ARG A 25 22.30 -11.11 37.73
C ARG A 25 21.15 -10.35 37.06
N ALA A 26 20.42 -11.07 36.22
CA ALA A 26 19.03 -10.76 35.93
C ALA A 26 18.24 -10.92 37.23
N GLN A 27 17.67 -9.83 37.75
CA GLN A 27 16.64 -9.88 38.77
C GLN A 27 15.29 -9.53 38.14
N GLU A 28 14.53 -10.60 37.94
CA GLU A 28 13.09 -10.59 37.70
C GLU A 28 12.40 -9.97 38.92
N LYS A 29 11.72 -8.84 38.76
CA LYS A 29 10.86 -8.28 39.80
C LYS A 29 9.42 -8.28 39.30
N ILE A 30 8.75 -9.38 39.63
CA ILE A 30 7.30 -9.49 39.66
C ILE A 30 6.80 -8.44 40.66
N ILE A 31 6.06 -7.44 40.17
CA ILE A 31 5.26 -6.54 41.01
C ILE A 31 3.80 -6.78 40.61
N GLU A 32 3.04 -7.27 41.58
CA GLU A 32 1.59 -7.42 41.56
C GLU A 32 0.86 -6.11 41.20
N PRO A 33 -0.36 -6.22 40.61
CA PRO A 33 -1.07 -5.06 40.08
C PRO A 33 -1.55 -4.14 41.21
N LYS A 34 -1.02 -2.92 41.21
CA LYS A 34 -1.57 -1.80 41.99
C LYS A 34 -2.95 -1.46 41.46
N LYS A 35 -3.98 -1.80 42.22
CA LYS A 35 -5.37 -1.36 42.05
C LYS A 35 -5.40 0.18 42.04
N LEU A 36 -5.56 0.78 40.85
CA LEU A 36 -5.89 2.18 40.70
C LEU A 36 -7.30 2.29 40.11
N THR A 37 -8.28 2.32 41.00
CA THR A 37 -9.55 3.00 40.75
C THR A 37 -9.24 4.46 40.50
N ASN A 38 -9.64 5.00 39.35
CA ASN A 38 -10.38 6.25 39.22
C ASN A 38 -10.55 6.64 37.73
N ASN A 39 -11.80 6.58 37.28
CA ASN A 39 -12.45 7.39 36.25
C ASN A 39 -11.57 8.01 35.15
N LEU A 40 -11.55 7.35 34.00
CA LEU A 40 -11.57 8.03 32.70
C LEU A 40 -12.84 7.63 31.96
N THR A 41 -13.86 8.47 32.14
CA THR A 41 -15.00 8.63 31.25
C THR A 41 -14.50 8.95 29.84
N ASN A 42 -15.14 8.33 28.84
CA ASN A 42 -15.02 8.57 27.41
C ASN A 42 -13.77 8.00 26.70
N ILE A 43 -13.60 6.68 26.77
CA ILE A 43 -13.11 5.94 25.61
C ILE A 43 -14.33 5.79 24.69
N PRO A 44 -14.31 6.25 23.42
CA PRO A 44 -15.32 5.88 22.46
C PRO A 44 -15.28 4.36 22.34
N THR A 45 -16.24 3.69 22.97
CA THR A 45 -16.53 2.29 22.75
C THR A 45 -16.78 2.15 21.26
N LEU A 46 -15.77 1.65 20.54
CA LEU A 46 -15.91 1.20 19.17
C LEU A 46 -17.07 0.21 19.18
N SER A 47 -18.24 0.65 18.74
CA SER A 47 -19.47 -0.13 18.81
C SER A 47 -19.21 -1.51 18.21
N LEU A 48 -19.77 -2.55 18.85
CA LEU A 48 -19.86 -3.93 18.37
C LEU A 48 -19.54 -4.02 16.87
N GLN A 49 -18.47 -4.73 16.53
CA GLN A 49 -18.17 -5.11 15.16
C GLN A 49 -19.46 -5.65 14.52
N GLU A 50 -20.13 -4.84 13.71
CA GLU A 50 -21.03 -5.37 12.71
C GLU A 50 -20.24 -6.45 11.99
N GLN A 51 -20.75 -7.67 11.98
CA GLN A 51 -20.05 -8.80 11.40
C GLN A 51 -19.99 -8.58 9.87
N VAL A 52 -18.96 -7.84 9.44
CA VAL A 52 -18.79 -7.37 8.06
C VAL A 52 -18.55 -8.57 7.16
N CYS A 53 -17.68 -9.49 7.57
CA CYS A 53 -17.38 -10.67 6.80
C CYS A 53 -18.53 -11.71 6.85
N PRO A 54 -18.64 -12.59 5.83
CA PRO A 54 -19.76 -13.52 5.74
C PRO A 54 -19.84 -14.54 6.88
N SER A 55 -18.73 -14.76 7.60
CA SER A 55 -18.66 -15.58 8.79
C SER A 55 -17.88 -14.85 9.88
N SER A 56 -18.24 -15.08 11.14
CA SER A 56 -17.63 -14.45 12.32
C SER A 56 -16.17 -14.87 12.51
N LYS A 57 -15.80 -16.01 11.92
CA LYS A 57 -14.42 -16.52 11.90
C LYS A 57 -13.55 -15.79 10.88
N LEU A 58 -14.15 -15.10 9.91
CA LEU A 58 -13.44 -14.41 8.84
C LEU A 58 -13.23 -12.96 9.22
N LEU A 59 -11.97 -12.53 9.17
CA LEU A 59 -11.60 -11.16 9.49
C LEU A 59 -11.44 -10.33 8.21
N PRO A 60 -11.75 -9.02 8.26
CA PRO A 60 -11.37 -8.09 7.22
C PRO A 60 -9.85 -8.08 7.04
N LYS A 61 -9.38 -8.29 5.81
CA LYS A 61 -7.99 -8.13 5.38
C LYS A 61 -7.72 -6.71 4.90
N ARG A 62 -8.71 -6.06 4.28
CA ARG A 62 -8.67 -4.68 3.77
C ARG A 62 -10.00 -3.98 4.03
N SER A 63 -9.95 -2.66 4.14
CA SER A 63 -11.12 -1.78 4.10
C SER A 63 -10.86 -0.62 3.15
N PHE A 64 -11.93 -0.15 2.52
CA PHE A 64 -11.93 0.97 1.59
C PHE A 64 -13.19 1.79 1.85
N GLU A 65 -13.06 3.10 1.77
CA GLU A 65 -14.17 4.01 1.98
C GLU A 65 -14.36 4.90 0.75
N THR A 66 -15.58 4.96 0.22
CA THR A 66 -15.94 5.89 -0.85
C THR A 66 -16.95 6.92 -0.35
N ALA A 67 -17.49 7.75 -1.24
CA ALA A 67 -18.58 8.64 -0.89
C ALA A 67 -19.83 7.86 -0.45
N LYS A 68 -20.22 6.81 -1.19
CA LYS A 68 -21.49 6.09 -0.95
C LYS A 68 -21.33 4.73 -0.28
N TYR A 69 -20.13 4.16 -0.25
CA TYR A 69 -19.91 2.79 0.19
C TYR A 69 -18.77 2.66 1.19
N ARG A 70 -18.86 1.62 2.03
CA ARG A 70 -17.72 0.97 2.68
C ARG A 70 -17.51 -0.37 2.01
N VAL A 71 -16.28 -0.66 1.59
CA VAL A 71 -15.92 -1.92 0.95
C VAL A 71 -14.87 -2.62 1.80
N TYR A 72 -14.98 -3.92 1.93
CA TYR A 72 -14.06 -4.76 2.68
C TYR A 72 -13.65 -5.95 1.84
N ILE A 73 -12.40 -6.34 1.97
CA ILE A 73 -11.93 -7.64 1.50
C ILE A 73 -11.73 -8.51 2.73
N CYS A 74 -12.54 -9.55 2.85
CA CYS A 74 -12.47 -10.53 3.92
C CYS A 74 -11.60 -11.71 3.53
N ARG A 75 -10.96 -12.32 4.53
CA ARG A 75 -10.23 -13.59 4.33
C ARG A 75 -11.17 -14.69 3.83
N GLY A 76 -10.60 -15.66 3.13
CA GLY A 76 -11.31 -16.88 2.75
C GLY A 76 -11.26 -17.95 3.85
N GLU A 77 -12.16 -18.92 3.75
CA GLU A 77 -12.31 -19.99 4.75
C GLU A 77 -11.17 -21.02 4.71
N LYS A 78 -10.52 -21.18 3.56
CA LYS A 78 -9.46 -22.15 3.32
C LYS A 78 -8.18 -21.44 2.92
N ALA A 79 -7.05 -22.04 3.25
CA ALA A 79 -5.75 -21.61 2.72
C ALA A 79 -5.79 -21.61 1.18
N GLY A 80 -5.27 -20.55 0.56
CA GLY A 80 -5.31 -20.37 -0.89
C GLY A 80 -6.60 -19.73 -1.45
N SER A 81 -7.65 -19.54 -0.64
CA SER A 81 -8.83 -18.77 -1.07
C SER A 81 -8.52 -17.27 -1.18
N LEU A 82 -8.99 -16.64 -2.26
CA LEU A 82 -8.88 -15.19 -2.46
C LEU A 82 -9.79 -14.38 -1.52
N GLY A 83 -10.74 -15.05 -0.84
CA GLY A 83 -11.63 -14.43 0.12
C GLY A 83 -12.89 -13.84 -0.49
N TYR A 84 -13.45 -12.84 0.19
CA TYR A 84 -14.75 -12.26 -0.15
C TYR A 84 -14.67 -10.74 -0.26
N TYR A 85 -15.27 -10.22 -1.33
CA TYR A 85 -15.60 -8.81 -1.48
C TYR A 85 -16.93 -8.54 -0.76
N VAL A 86 -16.92 -7.56 0.13
CA VAL A 86 -18.12 -7.10 0.85
C VAL A 86 -18.28 -5.61 0.62
N ARG A 87 -19.41 -5.19 0.06
CA ARG A 87 -19.78 -3.78 -0.08
C ARG A 87 -21.00 -3.47 0.77
N ILE A 88 -20.91 -2.42 1.57
CA ILE A 88 -21.98 -1.91 2.42
C ILE A 88 -22.29 -0.49 1.96
N SER A 89 -23.55 -0.25 1.59
CA SER A 89 -24.07 1.07 1.25
C SER A 89 -24.24 1.92 2.50
N LYS A 90 -23.79 3.18 2.44
CA LYS A 90 -23.88 4.12 3.56
C LYS A 90 -25.27 4.75 3.71
N SER A 91 -26.07 4.76 2.65
CA SER A 91 -27.38 5.39 2.66
C SER A 91 -28.46 4.51 3.28
N ASP A 92 -28.43 3.21 2.97
CA ASP A 92 -29.47 2.25 3.34
C ASP A 92 -28.92 1.01 4.08
N GLY A 93 -27.61 0.93 4.31
CA GLY A 93 -26.98 -0.22 4.95
C GLY A 93 -26.91 -1.47 4.07
N GLY A 94 -27.35 -1.40 2.80
CA GLY A 94 -27.42 -2.54 1.90
C GLY A 94 -26.08 -3.25 1.75
N LYS A 95 -26.04 -4.54 2.07
CA LYS A 95 -24.82 -5.36 2.06
C LYS A 95 -24.80 -6.34 0.89
N THR A 96 -23.70 -6.34 0.15
CA THR A 96 -23.41 -7.27 -0.95
C THR A 96 -22.14 -8.04 -0.61
N THR A 97 -22.21 -9.37 -0.63
CA THR A 97 -21.04 -10.26 -0.41
C THR A 97 -20.87 -11.13 -1.64
N ILE A 98 -19.68 -11.12 -2.24
CA ILE A 98 -19.34 -11.89 -3.45
C ILE A 98 -17.93 -12.48 -3.27
N PRO A 99 -17.66 -13.72 -3.69
CA PRO A 99 -16.29 -14.25 -3.72
C PRO A 99 -15.36 -13.39 -4.57
N VAL A 100 -14.12 -13.19 -4.11
CA VAL A 100 -13.09 -12.57 -4.94
C VAL A 100 -12.65 -13.59 -6.00
N THR A 101 -12.71 -13.19 -7.26
CA THR A 101 -12.37 -14.02 -8.42
C THR A 101 -10.95 -13.79 -8.90
N GLN A 102 -10.40 -12.59 -8.69
CA GLN A 102 -9.04 -12.26 -9.09
C GLN A 102 -8.42 -11.24 -8.14
N VAL A 103 -7.12 -11.37 -7.89
CA VAL A 103 -6.32 -10.41 -7.13
C VAL A 103 -5.04 -10.10 -7.91
N ASN A 104 -4.73 -8.81 -8.05
CA ASN A 104 -3.44 -8.35 -8.55
C ASN A 104 -2.96 -7.18 -7.67
N GLY A 105 -1.97 -7.42 -6.81
CA GLY A 105 -1.55 -6.45 -5.80
C GLY A 105 -2.69 -6.10 -4.83
N GLU A 106 -3.04 -4.81 -4.77
CA GLU A 106 -4.18 -4.29 -3.99
C GLU A 106 -5.44 -4.05 -4.85
N THR A 107 -5.48 -4.63 -6.06
CA THR A 107 -6.68 -4.67 -6.90
C THR A 107 -7.42 -5.99 -6.65
N TYR A 108 -8.70 -5.87 -6.30
CA TYR A 108 -9.56 -7.02 -6.03
C TYR A 108 -10.73 -6.98 -7.00
N VAL A 109 -10.96 -8.10 -7.68
CA VAL A 109 -12.07 -8.27 -8.62
C VAL A 109 -13.01 -9.34 -8.06
N ALA A 110 -14.30 -9.03 -8.02
CA ALA A 110 -15.36 -9.97 -7.65
C ALA A 110 -16.43 -9.96 -8.74
N ILE A 111 -16.63 -11.10 -9.39
CA ILE A 111 -17.58 -11.27 -10.47
C ILE A 111 -18.72 -12.15 -10.00
N LYS A 112 -19.97 -11.68 -10.18
CA LYS A 112 -21.17 -12.49 -10.02
C LYS A 112 -22.04 -12.30 -11.24
N GLU A 113 -22.30 -13.40 -11.96
CA GLU A 113 -23.06 -13.39 -13.22
C GLU A 113 -22.47 -12.37 -14.21
N GLU A 114 -23.24 -11.37 -14.61
CA GLU A 114 -22.85 -10.32 -15.55
C GLU A 114 -22.26 -9.05 -14.91
N LEU A 115 -22.13 -9.05 -13.58
CA LEU A 115 -21.69 -7.90 -12.80
C LEU A 115 -20.29 -8.14 -12.24
N ALA A 116 -19.33 -7.34 -12.70
CA ALA A 116 -17.97 -7.30 -12.18
C ALA A 116 -17.80 -6.09 -11.26
N HIS A 117 -17.33 -6.34 -10.05
CA HIS A 117 -16.88 -5.32 -9.11
C HIS A 117 -15.36 -5.31 -9.06
N VAL A 118 -14.77 -4.12 -9.14
CA VAL A 118 -13.35 -3.90 -9.00
C VAL A 118 -13.14 -2.85 -7.91
N ILE A 119 -12.33 -3.17 -6.90
CA ILE A 119 -11.90 -2.21 -5.89
C ILE A 119 -10.38 -2.14 -5.87
N THR A 120 -9.89 -0.91 -5.92
CA THR A 120 -8.49 -0.56 -5.69
C THR A 120 -8.39 0.38 -4.49
N PRO A 121 -7.20 0.74 -4.03
CA PRO A 121 -7.03 1.80 -3.04
C PRO A 121 -7.51 3.19 -3.51
N TYR A 122 -7.85 3.36 -4.80
CA TYR A 122 -8.15 4.67 -5.40
C TYR A 122 -9.55 4.78 -5.97
N GLU A 123 -10.11 3.68 -6.47
CA GLU A 123 -11.43 3.68 -7.06
C GLU A 123 -12.19 2.38 -6.85
N LEU A 124 -13.51 2.54 -6.75
CA LEU A 124 -14.49 1.49 -6.81
C LEU A 124 -15.18 1.57 -8.17
N ILE A 125 -15.11 0.50 -8.94
CA ILE A 125 -15.74 0.36 -10.24
C ILE A 125 -16.73 -0.82 -10.20
N ALA A 126 -17.88 -0.65 -10.84
CA ALA A 126 -18.75 -1.77 -11.21
C ALA A 126 -19.11 -1.72 -12.69
N VAL A 127 -18.96 -2.85 -13.37
CA VAL A 127 -19.23 -3.03 -14.79
C VAL A 127 -20.29 -4.11 -14.95
N LYS A 128 -21.36 -3.82 -15.68
CA LYS A 128 -22.45 -4.76 -15.98
C LYS A 128 -22.52 -4.96 -17.48
N GLN A 129 -22.40 -6.21 -17.95
CA GLN A 129 -22.41 -6.53 -19.40
C GLN A 129 -21.45 -5.64 -20.22
N GLY A 130 -20.24 -5.40 -19.71
CA GLY A 130 -19.24 -4.54 -20.36
C GLY A 130 -19.48 -3.03 -20.27
N ARG A 131 -20.58 -2.57 -19.64
CA ARG A 131 -20.86 -1.15 -19.43
C ARG A 131 -20.50 -0.72 -18.01
N LEU A 132 -19.80 0.41 -17.88
CA LEU A 132 -19.51 1.04 -16.59
C LEU A 132 -20.82 1.55 -15.97
N ILE A 133 -21.23 0.98 -14.83
CA ILE A 133 -22.45 1.38 -14.12
C ILE A 133 -22.19 2.09 -12.79
N LEU A 134 -20.95 2.00 -12.28
CA LEU A 134 -20.51 2.69 -11.08
C LEU A 134 -19.04 3.03 -11.20
N LYS A 135 -18.68 4.26 -10.85
CA LYS A 135 -17.31 4.69 -10.64
C LYS A 135 -17.27 5.67 -9.47
N GLU A 136 -16.55 5.33 -8.41
CA GLU A 136 -16.35 6.19 -7.24
C GLU A 136 -14.88 6.27 -6.85
N ARG A 137 -14.46 7.45 -6.39
CA ARG A 137 -13.16 7.63 -5.74
C ARG A 137 -13.19 7.01 -4.35
N VAL A 138 -12.13 6.27 -4.02
CA VAL A 138 -11.82 5.82 -2.68
C VAL A 138 -11.14 6.96 -1.94
N LYS A 139 -11.74 7.35 -0.81
CA LYS A 139 -11.29 8.41 0.10
C LYS A 139 -10.21 7.90 1.05
N SER A 140 -10.30 6.63 1.46
CA SER A 140 -9.34 6.00 2.35
C SER A 140 -9.31 4.50 2.14
N ALA A 141 -8.14 3.90 2.32
CA ALA A 141 -7.93 2.48 2.15
C ALA A 141 -6.95 1.97 3.21
N PHE A 142 -7.28 0.88 3.90
CA PHE A 142 -6.50 0.34 5.01
C PHE A 142 -6.33 -1.17 4.93
N LYS A 143 -5.22 -1.64 5.50
CA LYS A 143 -4.99 -3.03 5.86
C LYS A 143 -5.81 -3.40 7.10
N GLY A 144 -6.01 -4.71 7.31
CA GLY A 144 -6.73 -5.23 8.48
C GLY A 144 -6.05 -4.95 9.83
N ASP A 145 -4.79 -4.50 9.82
CA ASP A 145 -4.05 -4.01 10.99
C ASP A 145 -4.15 -2.48 11.16
N GLY A 146 -4.95 -1.79 10.34
CA GLY A 146 -5.16 -0.34 10.39
C GLY A 146 -4.13 0.49 9.61
N GLN A 147 -3.09 -0.12 9.02
CA GLN A 147 -2.13 0.65 8.20
C GLN A 147 -2.75 1.10 6.88
N ALA A 148 -2.55 2.35 6.48
CA ALA A 148 -3.04 2.86 5.19
C ALA A 148 -2.39 2.11 4.00
N LEU A 149 -3.20 1.81 2.98
CA LEU A 149 -2.78 1.19 1.71
C LEU A 149 -2.28 2.22 0.71
N THR A 150 -2.99 3.35 0.61
CA THR A 150 -2.56 4.54 -0.10
C THR A 150 -1.63 5.32 0.81
N LYS A 151 -0.32 5.08 0.70
CA LYS A 151 0.65 6.07 1.16
C LYS A 151 0.94 7.00 0.00
N ASN A 152 0.38 8.21 0.03
CA ASN A 152 0.72 9.27 -0.92
C ASN A 152 2.24 9.47 -0.95
N CYS A 153 2.86 9.46 0.23
CA CYS A 153 4.31 9.50 0.43
C CYS A 153 4.78 8.40 1.41
N PRO A 154 6.02 7.91 1.28
CA PRO A 154 6.67 7.05 2.26
C PRO A 154 6.57 7.61 3.70
N PRO A 155 6.54 6.74 4.74
CA PRO A 155 6.50 7.22 6.12
C PRO A 155 7.73 8.09 6.43
N GLY A 156 7.49 9.23 7.08
CA GLY A 156 8.54 10.22 7.37
C GLY A 156 8.76 11.27 6.27
N GLN A 157 7.96 11.25 5.21
CA GLN A 157 7.89 12.30 4.19
C GLN A 157 6.49 12.92 4.13
N ASN A 158 6.44 14.19 3.74
CA ASN A 158 5.22 14.94 3.47
C ASN A 158 4.90 14.91 1.97
N THR A 159 3.62 15.05 1.62
CA THR A 159 3.21 15.38 0.25
C THR A 159 3.44 16.86 0.01
N LEU A 160 4.30 17.18 -0.94
CA LEU A 160 4.63 18.55 -1.34
C LEU A 160 3.87 18.97 -2.60
N VAL A 161 3.56 18.01 -3.48
CA VAL A 161 2.66 18.20 -4.62
C VAL A 161 1.78 16.97 -4.78
N GLU A 162 0.49 17.19 -5.03
CA GLU A 162 -0.46 16.20 -5.51
C GLU A 162 -1.01 16.65 -6.88
N ALA A 163 -0.77 15.84 -7.91
CA ALA A 163 -1.27 16.06 -9.25
C ALA A 163 -2.19 14.92 -9.70
N GLU A 164 -3.30 15.28 -10.32
CA GLU A 164 -4.27 14.33 -10.87
C GLU A 164 -4.36 14.49 -12.38
N THR A 165 -4.39 13.38 -13.10
CA THR A 165 -4.69 13.31 -14.54
C THR A 165 -5.87 12.37 -14.80
N THR A 166 -6.24 12.13 -16.06
CA THR A 166 -7.30 11.16 -16.39
C THR A 166 -6.93 9.73 -15.98
N GLY A 167 -5.67 9.35 -16.14
CA GLY A 167 -5.15 8.00 -15.92
C GLY A 167 -4.25 7.86 -14.70
N PHE A 168 -3.80 8.94 -14.05
CA PHE A 168 -2.78 8.88 -13.00
C PHE A 168 -3.10 9.77 -11.80
N LEU A 169 -2.57 9.35 -10.64
CA LEU A 169 -2.32 10.18 -9.47
C LEU A 169 -0.81 10.24 -9.27
N VAL A 170 -0.27 11.44 -9.13
CA VAL A 170 1.16 11.65 -8.98
C VAL A 170 1.41 12.48 -7.74
N TYR A 171 2.32 12.02 -6.89
CA TYR A 171 2.73 12.66 -5.65
C TYR A 171 4.21 13.00 -5.72
N ILE A 172 4.54 14.23 -5.36
CA ILE A 172 5.90 14.62 -5.06
C ILE A 172 6.04 14.69 -3.56
N CYS A 173 7.01 13.95 -3.05
CA CYS A 173 7.21 13.73 -1.63
C CYS A 173 8.56 14.26 -1.18
N GLY A 174 8.63 14.57 0.10
CA GLY A 174 9.86 15.00 0.76
C GLY A 174 9.57 15.57 2.14
N LYS A 175 10.61 15.86 2.92
CA LYS A 175 10.42 16.49 4.25
C LYS A 175 10.13 17.98 4.11
N GLU A 176 11.14 18.69 3.62
CA GLU A 176 11.12 20.13 3.36
C GLU A 176 11.31 20.44 1.88
N VAL A 177 12.03 19.58 1.17
CA VAL A 177 12.31 19.68 -0.26
C VAL A 177 11.86 18.42 -0.99
N PRO A 178 11.41 18.52 -2.25
CA PRO A 178 11.11 17.36 -3.10
C PRO A 178 12.29 16.40 -3.20
N ASP A 179 12.07 15.12 -2.85
CA ASP A 179 13.07 14.05 -2.94
C ASP A 179 12.59 12.84 -3.73
N SER A 180 11.28 12.58 -3.75
CA SER A 180 10.71 11.34 -4.27
C SER A 180 9.50 11.64 -5.14
N TYR A 181 9.37 10.84 -6.17
CA TYR A 181 8.26 10.83 -7.11
C TYR A 181 7.49 9.53 -6.91
N ILE A 182 6.18 9.63 -6.78
CA ILE A 182 5.28 8.48 -6.78
C ILE A 182 4.23 8.71 -7.84
N SER A 183 4.08 7.78 -8.79
CA SER A 183 2.90 7.79 -9.66
C SER A 183 2.17 6.48 -9.62
N ILE A 184 0.86 6.60 -9.67
CA ILE A 184 -0.08 5.50 -9.59
C ILE A 184 -0.95 5.57 -10.84
N ALA A 185 -0.95 4.49 -11.62
CA ALA A 185 -1.92 4.31 -12.68
C ALA A 185 -3.29 3.98 -12.07
N LYS A 186 -4.31 4.78 -12.39
CA LYS A 186 -5.71 4.54 -12.02
C LYS A 186 -6.20 3.22 -12.61
N ASN A 187 -5.79 2.93 -13.85
CA ASN A 187 -6.05 1.64 -14.49
C ASN A 187 -5.01 0.61 -14.06
N GLY A 188 -5.45 -0.44 -13.36
CA GLY A 188 -4.58 -1.58 -13.00
C GLY A 188 -3.71 -1.38 -11.76
N ASN A 189 -3.73 -0.18 -11.15
CA ASN A 189 -3.16 0.07 -9.82
C ASN A 189 -1.64 -0.21 -9.72
N SER A 190 -0.91 -0.05 -10.82
CA SER A 190 0.56 -0.06 -10.79
C SER A 190 1.05 1.26 -10.20
N ALA A 191 1.78 1.16 -9.09
CA ALA A 191 2.45 2.28 -8.47
C ALA A 191 3.97 2.16 -8.71
N ILE A 192 4.60 3.28 -9.03
CA ILE A 192 6.04 3.39 -9.12
C ILE A 192 6.49 4.47 -8.15
N ALA A 193 7.57 4.20 -7.41
CA ALA A 193 8.22 5.14 -6.53
C ALA A 193 9.68 5.27 -6.97
N LEU A 194 10.11 6.49 -7.27
CA LEU A 194 11.44 6.78 -7.81
C LEU A 194 12.02 8.00 -7.11
N PRO A 195 13.36 8.08 -6.97
CA PRO A 195 13.99 9.32 -6.57
C PRO A 195 13.80 10.39 -7.66
N LEU A 196 13.60 11.63 -7.24
CA LEU A 196 13.67 12.78 -8.14
C LEU A 196 15.12 13.07 -8.53
N GLN A 197 15.32 13.51 -9.77
CA GLN A 197 16.62 14.01 -10.19
C GLN A 197 16.86 15.39 -9.57
N LYS A 198 18.09 15.63 -9.07
CA LYS A 198 18.44 16.81 -8.25
C LYS A 198 18.41 18.14 -9.01
N ASP A 199 18.59 18.11 -10.34
CA ASP A 199 18.74 19.31 -11.17
C ASP A 199 17.41 19.97 -11.59
N ASN A 200 16.29 19.50 -11.05
CA ASN A 200 14.93 19.87 -11.46
C ASN A 200 14.35 21.09 -10.75
N SER A 201 15.13 21.74 -9.88
CA SER A 201 14.62 22.76 -8.95
C SER A 201 14.67 24.16 -9.56
N GLN A 202 13.91 24.42 -10.64
CA GLN A 202 13.48 25.80 -10.90
C GLN A 202 12.22 26.06 -10.07
N SER A 203 12.36 26.87 -9.02
CA SER A 203 11.24 27.32 -8.20
C SER A 203 10.31 28.25 -9.00
N GLY A 204 8.99 28.01 -8.90
CA GLY A 204 7.96 28.86 -9.52
C GLY A 204 6.98 28.10 -10.41
N GLU A 205 6.21 28.82 -11.24
CA GLU A 205 5.14 28.25 -12.09
C GLU A 205 5.63 27.23 -13.14
N ASN A 206 6.93 27.19 -13.42
CA ASN A 206 7.58 26.28 -14.37
C ASN A 206 8.28 25.09 -13.69
N THR A 207 7.97 24.80 -12.42
CA THR A 207 8.59 23.67 -11.71
C THR A 207 8.27 22.37 -12.45
N GLN A 208 9.32 21.65 -12.85
CA GLN A 208 9.23 20.36 -13.55
C GLN A 208 9.90 19.30 -12.69
N TYR A 209 9.16 18.26 -12.34
CA TYR A 209 9.67 17.10 -11.63
C TYR A 209 10.02 16.00 -12.64
N LEU A 210 11.26 15.52 -12.61
CA LEU A 210 11.72 14.41 -13.44
C LEU A 210 12.20 13.27 -12.54
N ALA A 211 11.64 12.09 -12.79
CA ALA A 211 12.09 10.82 -12.25
C ALA A 211 12.46 9.87 -13.40
N ILE A 212 13.49 9.04 -13.19
CA ILE A 212 14.07 8.18 -14.23
C ILE A 212 14.11 6.75 -13.72
N ASN A 213 13.65 5.80 -14.55
CA ASN A 213 13.79 4.37 -14.35
C ASN A 213 14.33 3.73 -15.64
N GLY A 214 15.64 3.53 -15.72
CA GLY A 214 16.29 3.04 -16.94
C GLY A 214 16.09 4.01 -18.12
N ASN A 215 15.51 3.51 -19.21
CA ASN A 215 15.15 4.26 -20.42
C ASN A 215 13.79 4.98 -20.32
N VAL A 216 13.09 4.88 -19.18
CA VAL A 216 11.78 5.49 -18.96
C VAL A 216 11.91 6.75 -18.11
N HIS A 217 11.45 7.88 -18.64
CA HIS A 217 11.48 9.19 -17.98
C HIS A 217 10.05 9.63 -17.66
N TYR A 218 9.81 9.95 -16.40
CA TYR A 218 8.54 10.46 -15.88
C TYR A 218 8.69 11.94 -15.62
N ILE A 219 7.88 12.74 -16.30
CA ILE A 219 7.93 14.19 -16.24
C ILE A 219 6.58 14.72 -15.79
N LEU A 220 6.58 15.49 -14.71
CA LEU A 220 5.40 16.16 -14.18
C LEU A 220 5.66 17.67 -14.09
N ASN A 221 4.73 18.47 -14.62
CA ASN A 221 4.60 19.88 -14.27
C ASN A 221 3.13 20.23 -14.08
N ARG A 222 2.83 21.49 -13.73
CA ARG A 222 1.47 21.95 -13.41
C ARG A 222 0.43 21.70 -14.51
N ASN A 223 0.86 21.58 -15.76
CA ASN A 223 -0.02 21.49 -16.91
C ASN A 223 -0.10 20.08 -17.49
N VAL A 224 1.00 19.32 -17.43
CA VAL A 224 1.12 18.04 -18.15
C VAL A 224 1.88 17.00 -17.34
N PHE A 225 1.40 15.78 -17.45
CA PHE A 225 2.13 14.57 -17.08
C PHE A 225 2.58 13.85 -18.35
N ARG A 226 3.85 13.46 -18.42
CA ARG A 226 4.44 12.75 -19.56
C ARG A 226 5.26 11.56 -19.09
N VAL A 227 5.13 10.46 -19.81
CA VAL A 227 6.04 9.32 -19.73
C VAL A 227 6.69 9.14 -21.07
N ILE A 228 8.02 9.12 -21.08
CA ILE A 228 8.85 8.95 -22.27
C ILE A 228 9.61 7.64 -22.11
N GLU A 229 9.54 6.75 -23.09
CA GLU A 229 10.27 5.48 -23.12
C GLU A 229 11.05 5.43 -24.43
N ASP A 230 12.35 5.16 -24.37
CA ASP A 230 13.25 5.14 -25.53
C ASP A 230 13.17 6.41 -26.39
N GLY A 231 13.05 7.57 -25.73
CA GLY A 231 12.92 8.89 -26.38
C GLY A 231 11.55 9.17 -27.00
N ARG A 232 10.60 8.23 -26.95
CA ARG A 232 9.24 8.39 -27.48
C ARG A 232 8.25 8.67 -26.35
N THR A 233 7.36 9.64 -26.54
CA THR A 233 6.31 9.90 -25.54
C THR A 233 5.22 8.83 -25.65
N ILE A 234 5.11 7.97 -24.63
CA ILE A 234 4.11 6.90 -24.56
C ILE A 234 2.86 7.31 -23.77
N VAL A 235 3.00 8.29 -22.88
CA VAL A 235 1.88 8.90 -22.15
C VAL A 235 2.04 10.41 -22.19
N LYS A 236 0.95 11.12 -22.50
CA LYS A 236 0.85 12.57 -22.37
C LYS A 236 -0.56 12.94 -21.94
N GLU A 237 -0.73 13.30 -20.69
CA GLU A 237 -2.02 13.66 -20.11
C GLU A 237 -1.99 15.06 -19.52
N LYS A 238 -3.11 15.76 -19.62
CA LYS A 238 -3.29 17.05 -18.96
C LYS A 238 -3.46 16.81 -17.45
N VAL A 239 -2.80 17.64 -16.65
CA VAL A 239 -3.07 17.73 -15.21
C VAL A 239 -4.40 18.47 -15.01
N ILE A 240 -5.34 17.79 -14.37
CA ILE A 240 -6.70 18.29 -14.11
C ILE A 240 -6.87 18.81 -12.68
N ASN A 241 -5.97 18.42 -11.77
CA ASN A 241 -5.90 18.94 -10.40
C ASN A 241 -4.44 19.07 -9.97
N TRP A 242 -4.07 20.15 -9.29
CA TRP A 242 -2.72 20.42 -8.78
C TRP A 242 -2.83 21.09 -7.42
N ASN A 243 -2.36 20.41 -6.37
CA ASN A 243 -2.36 20.89 -4.99
C ASN A 243 -0.96 20.79 -4.38
#